data_AF-A0A9X8M366-F1
#
_entry.id   AF-A0A9X8M366-F1
#
_cell.length_a   1.000
_cell.length_b   1.000
_cell.length_c   1.000
_cell.angle_alpha   90.00
_cell.angle_beta   90.00
_cell.angle_gamma   90.00
#
_symmetry.space_group_name_H-M   'P 1'
#
loop_
_entity.id
_entity.type
_entity.pdbx_description
1 polymer ?
#
loop_
_entity_poly.entity_id
_entity_poly.type
_entity_poly.pdbx_seq_one_letter_code
_entity_poly.pdbx_strand_id
1 'polypeptide(L)'
;MADHAKFIGHLLDPSERKLVDTARNFSNDFDELMYQAIDLESMKPQSQTAPLLDQFLDQNRVSVASLRDFKKTARDLIEQCKIKSIIHPLLADHVFREADRFLEIIDMFDVHLTNIQSQPRY
;
A
#
# COMPACT_ATOMS: atom_id res chain seq x y z
N MET A 1 -2.70 4.08 3.46
CA MET A 1 -2.66 2.60 3.37
C MET A 1 -2.61 1.92 4.74
N ALA A 2 -1.74 2.39 5.66
CA ALA A 2 -1.72 1.94 7.05
C ALA A 2 -3.11 1.94 7.70
N ASP A 3 -3.81 3.06 7.56
CA ASP A 3 -5.15 3.23 8.11
C ASP A 3 -6.12 2.18 7.54
N HIS A 4 -6.11 1.93 6.22
CA HIS A 4 -7.04 0.97 5.60
C HIS A 4 -6.83 -0.44 6.17
N ALA A 5 -5.58 -0.82 6.45
CA ALA A 5 -5.26 -2.09 7.08
C ALA A 5 -5.83 -2.16 8.52
N LYS A 6 -5.75 -1.07 9.29
CA LYS A 6 -6.38 -0.96 10.62
C LYS A 6 -7.90 -1.11 10.51
N PHE A 7 -8.58 -0.39 9.61
CA PHE A 7 -10.05 -0.46 9.51
C PHE A 7 -10.50 -1.87 9.14
N ILE A 8 -9.81 -2.51 8.18
CA ILE A 8 -10.11 -3.89 7.80
C ILE A 8 -9.98 -4.81 9.02
N GLY A 9 -8.90 -4.69 9.79
CA GLY A 9 -8.71 -5.47 11.02
C GLY A 9 -9.81 -5.23 12.07
N HIS A 10 -10.26 -3.98 12.23
CA HIS A 10 -11.30 -3.60 13.20
C HIS A 10 -12.74 -3.93 12.78
N LEU A 11 -13.01 -4.03 11.47
CA LEU A 11 -14.34 -4.31 10.94
C LEU A 11 -14.53 -5.78 10.53
N LEU A 12 -13.46 -6.56 10.46
CA LEU A 12 -13.54 -8.02 10.42
C LEU A 12 -14.11 -8.55 11.74
N ASP A 13 -14.89 -9.62 11.67
CA ASP A 13 -15.36 -10.28 12.88
C ASP A 13 -14.15 -10.83 13.67
N PRO A 14 -14.09 -10.66 15.00
CA PRO A 14 -12.97 -11.14 15.81
C PRO A 14 -12.71 -12.65 15.72
N SER A 15 -13.66 -13.45 15.22
CA SER A 15 -13.45 -14.87 14.95
C SER A 15 -12.66 -15.16 13.66
N GLU A 16 -12.52 -14.20 12.73
CA GLU A 16 -11.67 -14.29 11.54
C GLU A 16 -10.19 -14.04 11.85
N ARG A 17 -9.68 -14.72 12.90
CA ARG A 17 -8.36 -14.45 13.51
C ARG A 17 -7.22 -14.35 12.52
N LYS A 18 -7.19 -15.24 11.51
CA LYS A 18 -6.13 -15.26 10.50
C LYS A 18 -6.17 -14.02 9.60
N LEU A 19 -7.36 -13.55 9.22
CA LEU A 19 -7.51 -12.34 8.41
C LEU A 19 -7.23 -11.08 9.23
N VAL A 20 -7.66 -11.05 10.49
CA VAL A 20 -7.37 -9.96 11.43
C VAL A 20 -5.86 -9.80 11.64
N ASP A 21 -5.14 -10.89 11.91
CA ASP A 21 -3.68 -10.83 12.05
C ASP A 21 -2.98 -10.42 10.75
N THR A 22 -3.50 -10.87 9.60
CA THR A 22 -2.95 -10.45 8.30
C THR A 22 -3.14 -8.96 8.06
N ALA A 23 -4.32 -8.40 8.37
CA ALA A 23 -4.59 -6.97 8.30
C ALA A 23 -3.71 -6.19 9.30
N ARG A 24 -3.48 -6.72 10.50
CA ARG A 24 -2.56 -6.14 11.48
C ARG A 24 -1.13 -6.08 10.96
N ASN A 25 -0.62 -7.15 10.35
CA ASN A 25 0.72 -7.17 9.78
C ASN A 25 0.87 -6.08 8.71
N PHE A 26 -0.07 -5.98 7.76
CA PHE A 26 -0.07 -4.87 6.80
C PHE A 26 -0.10 -3.49 7.48
N SER A 27 -0.88 -3.33 8.57
CA SER A 27 -0.85 -2.06 9.31
C SER A 27 0.54 -1.73 9.83
N ASN A 28 1.29 -2.72 10.31
CA ASN A 28 2.63 -2.53 10.88
C ASN A 28 3.63 -2.19 9.76
N ASP A 29 3.57 -2.93 8.65
CA ASP A 29 4.41 -2.68 7.47
C ASP A 29 4.22 -1.25 6.95
N PHE A 30 2.98 -0.77 6.86
CA PHE A 30 2.72 0.58 6.38
C PHE A 30 2.98 1.69 7.42
N ASP A 31 2.92 1.39 8.72
CA ASP A 31 3.37 2.35 9.75
C ASP A 31 4.89 2.55 9.64
N GLU A 32 5.64 1.48 9.39
CA GLU A 32 7.09 1.54 9.16
C GLU A 32 7.45 2.31 7.89
N LEU A 33 6.84 1.96 6.75
CA LEU A 33 7.05 2.68 5.48
C LEU A 33 6.68 4.16 5.57
N MET A 34 5.62 4.49 6.31
CA MET A 34 5.22 5.89 6.52
C MET A 34 6.28 6.66 7.30
N TYR A 35 6.85 6.07 8.36
CA TYR A 35 7.93 6.75 9.09
C TYR A 35 9.20 6.92 8.26
N GLN A 36 9.57 5.92 7.46
CA GLN A 36 10.68 6.05 6.50
C GLN A 36 10.42 7.21 5.51
N ALA A 37 9.18 7.37 5.03
CA ALA A 37 8.80 8.46 4.15
C ALA A 37 8.89 9.84 4.85
N ILE A 38 8.48 9.94 6.11
CA ILE A 38 8.56 11.17 6.93
C ILE A 38 10.03 11.59 7.13
N ASP A 39 10.91 10.64 7.40
CA ASP A 39 12.35 10.92 7.54
C ASP A 39 12.95 11.36 6.20
N LEU A 40 12.61 10.69 5.10
CA LEU A 40 13.07 11.06 3.76
C LEU A 40 12.58 12.46 3.37
N GLU A 41 11.32 12.80 3.69
CA GLU A 41 10.76 14.14 3.52
C GLU A 41 11.53 15.19 4.35
N SER A 42 11.86 14.89 5.61
CA SER A 42 12.61 15.79 6.49
C SER A 42 14.05 16.04 6.02
N MET A 43 14.65 15.09 5.30
CA MET A 43 15.98 15.19 4.70
C MET A 43 15.99 15.88 3.32
N LYS A 44 14.84 16.39 2.86
CA LYS A 44 14.70 17.12 1.60
C LYS A 44 15.39 18.50 1.69
N PRO A 45 16.05 18.99 0.60
CA PRO A 45 16.17 18.39 -0.74
C PRO A 45 17.31 17.38 -0.88
N GLN A 46 18.16 17.20 0.13
CA GLN A 46 19.38 16.38 0.05
C GLN A 46 19.07 14.89 -0.19
N SER A 47 17.94 14.40 0.32
CA SER A 47 17.46 13.03 0.09
C SER A 47 16.86 12.79 -1.30
N GLN A 48 16.56 13.82 -2.09
CA GLN A 48 15.93 13.70 -3.41
C GLN A 48 16.93 13.32 -4.51
N THR A 49 17.77 12.32 -4.24
CA THR A 49 18.68 11.75 -5.23
C THR A 49 18.00 10.60 -5.95
N ALA A 50 18.33 10.41 -7.23
CA ALA A 50 17.69 9.36 -8.03
C ALA A 50 17.83 7.94 -7.40
N PRO A 51 18.99 7.52 -6.86
CA PRO A 51 19.11 6.19 -6.23
C PRO A 51 18.27 6.02 -4.95
N LEU A 52 18.15 7.07 -4.12
CA LEU A 52 17.33 7.00 -2.91
C LEU A 52 15.84 6.91 -3.26
N LEU A 53 15.39 7.69 -4.26
CA LEU A 53 14.00 7.68 -4.71
C LEU A 53 13.63 6.37 -5.40
N ASP A 54 14.54 5.80 -6.21
CA ASP A 54 14.40 4.50 -6.87
C ASP A 54 14.19 3.39 -5.85
N GLN A 55 15.11 3.25 -4.89
CA GLN A 55 15.00 2.27 -3.81
C GLN A 55 13.75 2.47 -2.93
N PHE A 56 13.35 3.72 -2.69
CA PHE A 56 12.15 4.05 -1.93
C PHE A 56 10.87 3.65 -2.67
N LEU A 57 10.78 3.90 -3.98
CA LEU A 57 9.65 3.46 -4.80
C LEU A 57 9.57 1.93 -4.83
N ASP A 58 10.70 1.24 -5.02
CA ASP A 58 10.77 -0.22 -5.02
C ASP A 58 10.25 -0.85 -3.72
N GLN A 59 10.69 -0.35 -2.57
CA GLN A 59 10.25 -0.84 -1.26
C GLN A 59 8.74 -0.64 -1.06
N ASN A 60 8.23 0.55 -1.41
CA ASN A 60 6.81 0.84 -1.30
C ASN A 60 5.97 0.00 -2.25
N ARG A 61 6.44 -0.24 -3.47
CA ARG A 61 5.72 -0.97 -4.52
C ARG A 61 5.34 -2.38 -4.08
N VAL A 62 6.28 -3.11 -3.47
CA VAL A 62 6.05 -4.49 -2.99
C VAL A 62 4.91 -4.53 -1.97
N SER A 63 4.93 -3.65 -0.98
CA SER A 63 3.91 -3.60 0.07
C SER A 63 2.55 -3.13 -0.46
N VAL A 64 2.53 -2.15 -1.38
CA VAL A 64 1.29 -1.66 -2.00
C VAL A 64 0.64 -2.71 -2.88
N ALA A 65 1.41 -3.41 -3.72
CA ALA A 65 0.89 -4.50 -4.55
C ALA A 65 0.31 -5.64 -3.68
N SER A 66 1.03 -6.03 -2.63
CA SER A 66 0.58 -7.07 -1.69
C SER A 66 -0.73 -6.67 -0.98
N LEU A 67 -0.82 -5.44 -0.47
CA LEU A 67 -2.04 -4.96 0.17
C LEU A 67 -3.20 -4.80 -0.82
N ARG A 68 -2.94 -4.36 -2.06
CA ARG A 68 -3.95 -4.29 -3.11
C ARG A 68 -4.57 -5.66 -3.37
N ASP A 69 -3.74 -6.70 -3.49
CA ASP A 69 -4.20 -8.06 -3.77
C ASP A 69 -4.97 -8.65 -2.58
N PHE A 70 -4.54 -8.35 -1.35
CA PHE A 70 -5.28 -8.68 -0.14
C PHE A 70 -6.66 -8.01 -0.13
N LYS A 71 -6.75 -6.71 -0.45
CA LYS A 71 -8.02 -5.97 -0.52
C LYS A 71 -8.95 -6.50 -1.60
N LYS A 72 -8.40 -6.87 -2.77
CA LYS A 72 -9.17 -7.52 -3.84
C LYS A 72 -9.76 -8.84 -3.37
N THR A 73 -8.94 -9.67 -2.72
CA THR A 73 -9.38 -10.96 -2.17
C THR A 73 -10.45 -10.76 -1.09
N ALA A 74 -10.25 -9.81 -0.16
CA ALA A 74 -11.22 -9.50 0.88
C ALA A 74 -12.56 -9.03 0.30
N ARG A 75 -12.54 -8.13 -0.69
CA ARG A 75 -13.74 -7.71 -1.42
C ARG A 75 -14.49 -8.91 -2.01
N ASP A 76 -13.78 -9.74 -2.78
CA ASP A 76 -14.38 -10.90 -3.45
C ASP A 76 -14.98 -11.90 -2.42
N LEU A 77 -14.35 -12.08 -1.26
CA LEU A 77 -14.86 -12.92 -0.17
C LEU A 77 -16.07 -12.32 0.54
N ILE A 78 -16.11 -11.00 0.73
CA ILE A 78 -17.25 -10.29 1.34
C ILE A 78 -18.47 -10.35 0.42
N GLU A 79 -18.30 -10.09 -0.87
CA GLU A 79 -19.37 -10.17 -1.87
C GLU A 79 -19.95 -11.59 -1.98
N GLN A 80 -19.13 -12.62 -1.77
CA GLN A 80 -19.53 -14.03 -1.79
C GLN A 80 -20.04 -14.53 -0.43
N CYS A 81 -20.14 -13.67 0.59
CA CYS A 81 -20.52 -14.04 1.95
C CYS A 81 -19.65 -15.16 2.56
N LYS A 82 -18.35 -15.23 2.20
CA LYS A 82 -17.41 -16.27 2.64
C LYS A 82 -16.65 -15.94 3.93
N ILE A 83 -16.71 -14.70 4.39
CA ILE A 83 -16.08 -14.26 5.64
C ILE A 83 -17.06 -13.42 6.46
N LYS A 84 -16.84 -13.39 7.77
CA LYS A 84 -17.66 -12.64 8.73
C LYS A 84 -17.06 -11.25 8.95
N SER A 85 -17.83 -10.21 8.71
CA SER A 85 -17.41 -8.83 8.93
C SER A 85 -18.62 -7.90 9.01
N ILE A 86 -18.39 -6.68 9.48
CA ILE A 86 -19.30 -5.54 9.32
C ILE A 86 -18.83 -4.59 8.21
N ILE A 87 -18.00 -5.07 7.28
CA ILE A 87 -17.49 -4.31 6.14
C ILE A 87 -18.54 -4.37 5.03
N HIS A 88 -19.11 -3.22 4.67
CA HIS A 88 -19.98 -3.14 3.50
C HIS A 88 -19.18 -3.47 2.22
N PRO A 89 -19.71 -4.27 1.26
CA PRO A 89 -18.96 -4.68 0.06
C PRO A 89 -18.37 -3.48 -0.72
N LEU A 90 -19.15 -2.41 -0.88
CA LEU A 90 -18.69 -1.18 -1.53
C LEU A 90 -17.51 -0.50 -0.82
N LEU A 91 -17.40 -0.61 0.50
CA LEU A 91 -16.26 -0.08 1.25
C LEU A 91 -15.00 -0.90 0.92
N ALA A 92 -15.12 -2.23 0.85
CA ALA A 92 -14.01 -3.10 0.46
C ALA A 92 -13.50 -2.78 -0.96
N ASP A 93 -14.41 -2.55 -1.91
CA ASP A 93 -14.06 -2.11 -3.27
C ASP A 93 -13.45 -0.70 -3.31
N HIS A 94 -13.98 0.24 -2.52
CA HIS A 94 -13.45 1.59 -2.43
C HIS A 94 -11.99 1.62 -2.01
N VAL A 95 -11.65 0.95 -0.89
CA VAL A 95 -10.25 0.95 -0.41
C VAL A 95 -9.31 0.13 -1.31
N PHE A 96 -9.85 -0.80 -2.10
CA PHE A 96 -9.13 -1.50 -3.16
C PHE A 96 -8.74 -0.55 -4.29
N ARG A 97 -9.70 0.21 -4.84
CA ARG A 97 -9.44 1.20 -5.91
C ARG A 97 -8.44 2.27 -5.51
N GLU A 98 -8.46 2.70 -4.25
CA GLU A 98 -7.46 3.64 -3.73
C GLU A 98 -6.05 3.03 -3.67
N ALA A 99 -5.93 1.75 -3.34
CA ALA A 99 -4.64 1.05 -3.35
C ALA A 99 -4.13 0.85 -4.79
N ASP A 100 -5.03 0.49 -5.71
CA ASP A 100 -4.72 0.34 -7.13
C ASP A 100 -4.25 1.68 -7.74
N ARG A 101 -4.96 2.77 -7.44
CA ARG A 101 -4.56 4.13 -7.81
C ARG A 101 -3.19 4.51 -7.25
N PHE A 102 -2.89 4.14 -6.00
CA PHE A 102 -1.58 4.43 -5.42
C PHE A 102 -0.47 3.65 -6.12
N LEU A 103 -0.71 2.39 -6.49
CA LEU A 103 0.24 1.59 -7.25
C LEU A 103 0.52 2.18 -8.63
N GLU A 104 -0.51 2.66 -9.34
CA GLU A 104 -0.32 3.36 -10.62
C GLU A 104 0.59 4.59 -10.48
N ILE A 105 0.45 5.36 -9.38
CA ILE A 105 1.28 6.53 -9.12
C ILE A 105 2.74 6.12 -8.92
N ILE A 106 2.99 5.06 -8.14
CA ILE A 106 4.34 4.51 -7.93
C ILE A 106 4.95 4.08 -9.26
N ASP A 107 4.23 3.28 -10.05
CA ASP A 107 4.71 2.77 -11.33
C ASP A 107 5.00 3.91 -12.33
N MET A 108 4.15 4.93 -12.37
CA MET A 108 4.36 6.09 -13.23
C MET A 108 5.60 6.90 -12.82
N PHE A 109 5.82 7.12 -11.53
CA PHE A 109 7.01 7.82 -11.03
C PHE A 109 8.29 7.03 -11.26
N ASP A 110 8.25 5.71 -11.07
CA ASP A 110 9.38 4.82 -11.34
C ASP A 110 9.83 4.88 -12.81
N VAL A 111 8.87 4.76 -13.74
CA VAL A 111 9.13 4.91 -15.19
C VAL A 111 9.71 6.29 -15.52
N HIS A 112 9.22 7.35 -14.89
CA HIS A 112 9.75 8.69 -15.13
C HIS A 112 11.17 8.85 -14.57
N LEU A 113 11.45 8.26 -13.41
CA LEU A 113 12.76 8.34 -12.75
C LEU A 113 13.84 7.60 -13.54
N THR A 114 13.54 6.38 -14.01
CA THR A 114 14.43 5.56 -14.85
C THR A 114 14.71 6.21 -16.21
N ASN A 115 13.70 6.87 -16.82
CA ASN A 115 13.88 7.64 -18.05
C ASN A 115 14.79 8.86 -17.87
N ILE A 116 14.76 9.52 -16.70
CA ILE A 116 15.67 10.65 -16.40
C ILE A 116 17.11 10.15 -16.23
N GLN A 117 17.31 8.99 -15.59
CA GLN A 117 18.65 8.42 -15.39
C GLN A 117 19.33 7.96 -16.69
N SER A 118 18.55 7.56 -17.71
CA SER A 118 19.06 7.05 -18.99
C SER A 118 19.38 8.13 -20.03
N GLN A 119 19.10 9.41 -19.77
CA GLN A 119 19.48 10.50 -20.66
C GLN A 119 20.97 10.86 -20.52
N PRO A 120 21.71 11.03 -21.63
CA PRO A 120 23.11 11.45 -21.58
C PRO A 120 23.22 12.87 -21.00
N ARG A 121 24.04 13.04 -19.96
CA ARG A 121 24.44 14.38 -19.49
C ARG A 121 25.49 14.92 -20.46
N TYR A 122 25.09 15.87 -21.30
CA TYR A 122 25.98 16.65 -22.17
C TYR A 122 26.82 17.64 -21.36
#